data_AF-A0A527VQF4-F1
#
_entry.id   AF-A0A527VQF4-F1
#
_cell.length_a   1.000
_cell.length_b   1.000
_cell.length_c   1.000
_cell.angle_alpha   90.00
_cell.angle_beta   90.00
_cell.angle_gamma   90.00
#
_symmetry.space_group_name_H-M   'P 1'
#
loop_
_entity.id
_entity.type
_entity.pdbx_description
1 polymer ?
#
loop_
_entity_poly.entity_id
_entity_poly.type
_entity_poly.pdbx_seq_one_letter_code
_entity_poly.pdbx_strand_id
1 'polypeptide(L)' 'MRKLISTGSPFEKTAGYSRAVVQGDWCFVSGTTGYDYATMTMPDTVEAQTRNCL' A
#
# COMPACT_ATOMS: atom_id res chain seq x y z
N MET A 1 -21.79 -2.77 -4.22
CA MET A 1 -21.24 -1.70 -5.09
C MET A 1 -19.72 -1.69 -4.93
N ARG A 2 -18.95 -1.47 -6.01
CA ARG A 2 -17.48 -1.39 -5.93
C ARG A 2 -17.04 -0.05 -5.35
N LYS A 3 -16.16 -0.04 -4.35
CA LYS A 3 -15.51 1.18 -3.81
C LYS A 3 -13.99 1.08 -3.97
N LEU A 4 -13.38 2.13 -4.53
CA LEU A 4 -11.93 2.26 -4.64
C LEU A 4 -11.41 3.11 -3.48
N ILE A 5 -10.37 2.63 -2.79
CA ILE A 5 -9.67 3.36 -1.73
C ILE A 5 -8.33 3.79 -2.30
N SER A 6 -8.10 5.11 -2.34
CA SER A 6 -6.88 5.71 -2.87
C SER A 6 -6.27 6.69 -1.88
N THR A 7 -4.95 6.84 -1.96
CA THR A 7 -4.20 7.81 -1.13
C THR A 7 -3.85 9.09 -1.87
N GLY A 8 -3.99 9.11 -3.20
CA GLY A 8 -3.52 10.21 -4.05
C GLY A 8 -2.04 10.11 -4.40
N SER A 9 -1.41 8.94 -4.18
CA SER A 9 -0.01 8.72 -4.57
C SER A 9 0.13 8.78 -6.10
N PRO A 10 1.15 9.45 -6.63
CA PRO A 10 1.42 9.45 -8.07
C PRO A 10 1.53 8.03 -8.66
N PHE A 11 2.03 7.07 -7.87
CA PHE A 11 2.15 5.67 -8.29
C PHE A 11 0.79 5.03 -8.59
N GLU A 12 -0.29 5.39 -7.88
CA GLU A 12 -1.63 4.84 -8.14
C GLU A 12 -2.10 5.19 -9.56
N LYS A 13 -1.81 6.41 -10.01
CA LYS A 13 -2.12 6.87 -11.38
C LYS A 13 -1.18 6.27 -12.41
N THR A 14 0.13 6.24 -12.14
CA THR A 14 1.13 5.77 -13.10
C THR A 14 1.06 4.25 -13.33
N ALA A 15 0.89 3.47 -12.27
CA ALA A 15 0.84 2.01 -12.34
C ALA A 15 -0.59 1.44 -12.45
N GLY A 16 -1.63 2.27 -12.27
CA GLY A 16 -3.01 1.88 -12.50
C GLY A 16 -3.59 0.96 -11.42
N TYR A 17 -3.45 1.31 -10.14
CA TYR A 17 -3.99 0.51 -9.03
C TYR A 17 -4.64 1.38 -7.94
N SER A 18 -5.42 0.76 -7.04
CA SER A 18 -5.97 1.37 -5.81
C SER A 18 -5.29 0.75 -4.58
N ARG A 19 -5.13 1.49 -3.48
CA ARG A 19 -4.63 0.89 -2.22
C ARG A 19 -5.48 -0.28 -1.74
N ALA A 20 -6.79 -0.14 -1.86
CA ALA A 20 -7.71 -1.25 -1.65
C ALA A 20 -8.97 -1.12 -2.51
N VAL A 21 -9.61 -2.25 -2.76
CA VAL A 21 -10.90 -2.34 -3.44
C VAL A 21 -11.87 -3.08 -2.55
N VAL A 22 -12.99 -2.44 -2.20
CA VAL A 22 -14.09 -3.09 -1.48
C VAL A 22 -15.12 -3.55 -2.50
N GLN A 23 -15.48 -4.84 -2.44
CA GLN A 23 -16.46 -5.46 -3.32
C GLN A 23 -17.27 -6.49 -2.53
N GLY A 24 -18.56 -6.19 -2.31
CA GLY A 24 -19.39 -7.00 -1.41
C GLY A 24 -18.83 -6.92 0.02
N ASP A 25 -18.68 -8.07 0.65
CA ASP A 25 -18.15 -8.20 2.02
C ASP A 25 -16.61 -8.27 2.09
N TRP A 26 -15.94 -8.19 0.93
CA TRP A 26 -14.49 -8.34 0.82
C TRP A 26 -13.77 -7.01 0.63
N CYS A 27 -12.58 -6.91 1.22
CA CYS A 27 -11.61 -5.85 0.97
C CYS A 27 -10.32 -6.47 0.42
N PHE A 28 -9.99 -6.15 -0.82
CA PHE A 28 -8.76 -6.59 -1.48
C PHE A 28 -7.70 -5.49 -1.31
N VAL A 29 -6.65 -5.78 -0.56
CA VAL A 29 -5.58 -4.82 -0.24
C VAL A 29 -4.41 -5.04 -1.20
N SER A 30 -3.88 -3.96 -1.77
CA SER A 30 -2.66 -4.00 -2.58
C SER A 30 -1.44 -4.35 -1.73
N GLY A 31 -0.37 -4.82 -2.37
CA GLY A 31 0.89 -5.08 -1.67
C GLY A 31 1.45 -3.82 -1.00
N THR A 32 1.83 -3.94 0.27
CA THR A 32 2.50 -2.89 1.05
C THR A 32 4.00 -3.15 1.05
N THR A 33 4.81 -2.11 0.81
CA THR A 33 6.27 -2.19 0.88
C THR A 33 6.76 -1.64 2.22
N GLY A 34 7.82 -2.23 2.78
CA GLY A 34 8.36 -1.91 4.10
C GLY A 34 9.16 -0.61 4.21
N TYR A 35 8.89 0.38 3.34
CA TYR A 35 9.59 1.67 3.39
C TYR A 35 9.31 2.40 4.70
N ASP A 36 10.34 3.04 5.25
CA ASP A 36 10.14 4.12 6.22
C ASP A 36 9.70 5.37 5.44
N TYR A 37 8.45 5.77 5.62
CA TYR A 37 7.88 6.93 4.94
C TYR A 37 8.29 8.28 5.56
N ALA A 38 8.84 8.29 6.79
CA ALA A 38 9.40 9.49 7.39
C ALA A 38 10.75 9.86 6.78
N THR A 39 11.59 8.86 6.49
CA THR A 39 12.92 9.04 5.89
C THR A 39 12.97 8.77 4.39
N MET A 40 11.93 8.15 3.83
CA MET A 40 11.86 7.67 2.44
C MET A 40 12.95 6.64 2.10
N THR A 41 13.33 5.80 3.06
CA THR A 41 14.36 4.75 2.88
C THR A 41 13.82 3.36 3.15
N MET A 42 14.32 2.36 2.42
CA MET A 42 14.10 0.96 2.75
C MET A 42 15.04 0.57 3.90
N PRO A 43 14.54 0.04 5.03
CA PRO A 43 15.40 -0.50 6.09
C PRO A 43 16.27 -1.67 5.60
N ASP A 44 17.45 -1.85 6.19
CA ASP A 44 18.37 -2.93 5.79
C ASP A 44 17.90 -4.32 6.24
N THR A 45 17.20 -4.40 7.38
CA THR A 45 16.81 -5.68 7.98
C THR A 45 15.40 -6.08 7.59
N VAL A 46 15.20 -7.38 7.36
CA VAL A 46 13.89 -7.95 6.98
C VAL A 46 12.84 -7.74 8.07
N GLU A 47 13.24 -7.76 9.34
CA GLU A 47 12.36 -7.54 10.48
C GLU A 47 11.81 -6.12 10.49
N ALA A 48 12.64 -5.12 10.18
CA ALA A 48 12.22 -3.73 10.11
C ALA A 48 11.31 -3.50 8.90
N GLN A 49 11.66 -4.03 7.72
CA GLN A 49 10.79 -3.97 6.54
C GLN A 49 9.42 -4.62 6.82
N THR A 50 9.41 -5.79 7.47
CA THR A 50 8.17 -6.50 7.80
C THR A 50 7.31 -5.70 8.77
N ARG A 51 7.92 -5.07 9.79
CA ARG A 51 7.21 -4.21 10.74
C ARG A 51 6.55 -3.03 10.03
N ASN A 52 7.21 -2.42 9.06
CA ASN A 52 6.70 -1.27 8.31
C ASN A 52 5.55 -1.62 7.35
N CYS A 53 5.31 -2.91 7.06
CA CYS A 53 4.19 -3.35 6.23
C CYS A 53 2.85 -3.45 6.98
N LEU A 54 2.84 -3.31 8.31
CA LEU A 54 1.67 -3.43 9.20
C LEU A 54 1.04 -2.06 9.50
#